data_AF-A0A9Y1BRZ2-F1
#
_entry.id   AF-A0A9Y1BRZ2-F1
#
_cell.length_a   1.000
_cell.length_b   1.000
_cell.length_c   1.000
_cell.angle_alpha   90.00
_cell.angle_beta   90.00
_cell.angle_gamma   90.00
#
_symmetry.space_group_name_H-M   'P 1'
#
loop_
_entity.id
_entity.type
_entity.pdbx_description
1 polymer ?
#
loop_
_entity_poly.entity_id
_entity_poly.type
_entity_poly.pdbx_seq_one_letter_code
_entity_poly.pdbx_strand_id
1 'polypeptide(L)'
;MGEEISEIIEDLKEYIRENPSDPFGWFNLGAILESKGEIDEAINAYKTALEYDPNYVQCLTNLGVLTEKKGDLEKALELYNKALAINNSDTITWFNLGVCYLKLDNIEQAENAFTKAIESDSTNSSALFELAKLKAEKNKLEEAEDLLKKAIEINPSSKEILSLLSRVLSQMGKKQEAKEIDDKIKILFDK
;
A
#
# COMPACT_ATOMS: atom_id res chain seq x y z
N MET A 1 -18.01 -7.59 -18.59
CA MET A 1 -17.41 -6.74 -17.53
C MET A 1 -18.42 -5.81 -16.87
N GLY A 2 -19.10 -4.88 -17.57
CA GLY A 2 -20.09 -3.98 -16.93
C GLY A 2 -21.38 -4.66 -16.45
N GLU A 3 -21.90 -5.62 -17.21
CA GLU A 3 -23.12 -6.38 -16.86
C GLU A 3 -22.88 -7.34 -15.70
N GLU A 4 -21.76 -8.08 -15.71
CA GLU A 4 -21.36 -9.00 -14.62
C GLU A 4 -21.20 -8.28 -13.27
N ILE A 5 -20.61 -7.08 -13.26
CA ILE A 5 -20.46 -6.28 -12.02
C ILE A 5 -21.83 -5.81 -11.51
N SER A 6 -22.78 -5.54 -12.41
CA SER A 6 -24.12 -5.08 -12.01
C SER A 6 -24.92 -6.21 -11.37
N GLU A 7 -24.85 -7.42 -11.93
CA GLU A 7 -25.46 -8.64 -11.37
C GLU A 7 -24.88 -8.96 -9.99
N ILE A 8 -23.54 -8.91 -9.83
CA ILE A 8 -22.89 -9.13 -8.52
C ILE A 8 -23.37 -8.12 -7.46
N ILE A 9 -23.58 -6.85 -7.83
CA ILE A 9 -24.08 -5.84 -6.91
C ILE A 9 -25.54 -6.14 -6.49
N GLU A 10 -26.36 -6.64 -7.41
CA GLU A 10 -27.75 -7.00 -7.12
C GLU A 10 -27.82 -8.20 -6.16
N ASP A 11 -27.07 -9.27 -6.44
CA ASP A 11 -26.96 -10.44 -5.56
C ASP A 11 -26.45 -10.05 -4.17
N LEU A 12 -25.44 -9.19 -4.11
CA LEU A 12 -24.88 -8.72 -2.85
C LEU A 12 -25.87 -7.84 -2.07
N LYS A 13 -26.67 -7.02 -2.76
CA LYS A 13 -27.74 -6.26 -2.12
C LYS A 13 -28.85 -7.16 -1.58
N GLU A 14 -29.18 -8.24 -2.28
CA GLU A 14 -30.11 -9.25 -1.77
C GLU A 14 -29.55 -9.94 -0.52
N TYR A 15 -28.29 -10.38 -0.58
CA TYR A 15 -27.58 -10.94 0.58
C TYR A 15 -27.62 -10.01 1.80
N ILE A 16 -27.32 -8.72 1.61
CA ILE A 16 -27.37 -7.71 2.66
C ILE A 16 -28.80 -7.51 3.19
N ARG A 17 -29.85 -7.59 2.35
CA ARG A 17 -31.24 -7.49 2.83
C ARG A 17 -31.62 -8.66 3.72
N GLU A 18 -31.16 -9.86 3.39
CA GLU A 18 -31.41 -11.06 4.20
C GLU A 18 -30.54 -11.09 5.46
N ASN A 19 -29.32 -10.53 5.39
CA ASN A 19 -28.31 -10.58 6.46
C ASN A 19 -27.77 -9.16 6.77
N PRO A 20 -28.60 -8.20 7.18
CA PRO A 20 -28.20 -6.80 7.28
C PRO A 20 -27.13 -6.55 8.33
N SER A 21 -26.99 -7.44 9.33
CA SER A 21 -25.99 -7.37 10.38
C SER A 21 -24.70 -8.12 10.08
N ASP A 22 -24.58 -8.75 8.91
CA ASP A 22 -23.33 -9.39 8.51
C ASP A 22 -22.37 -8.35 7.91
N PRO A 23 -21.23 -8.06 8.56
CA PRO A 23 -20.26 -7.10 8.04
C PRO A 23 -19.66 -7.50 6.68
N PHE A 24 -19.65 -8.79 6.33
CA PHE A 24 -19.07 -9.28 5.07
C PHE A 24 -19.77 -8.70 3.84
N GLY A 25 -21.11 -8.65 3.86
CA GLY A 25 -21.89 -8.10 2.75
C GLY A 25 -21.56 -6.64 2.50
N TRP A 26 -21.56 -5.83 3.56
CA TRP A 26 -21.24 -4.41 3.52
C TRP A 26 -19.78 -4.14 3.11
N PHE A 27 -18.83 -4.95 3.57
CA PHE A 27 -17.43 -4.84 3.16
C PHE A 27 -17.25 -5.07 1.65
N ASN A 28 -17.84 -6.14 1.11
CA ASN A 28 -17.74 -6.43 -0.31
C ASN A 28 -18.44 -5.36 -1.16
N LEU A 29 -19.55 -4.80 -0.67
CA LEU A 29 -20.25 -3.72 -1.35
C LEU A 29 -19.34 -2.49 -1.42
N GLY A 30 -18.68 -2.15 -0.30
CA GLY A 30 -17.69 -1.08 -0.25
C GLY A 30 -16.54 -1.28 -1.25
N ALA A 31 -16.00 -2.49 -1.35
CA ALA A 31 -14.92 -2.81 -2.28
C ALA A 31 -15.33 -2.67 -3.75
N ILE A 32 -16.53 -3.12 -4.10
CA ILE A 32 -17.06 -2.98 -5.46
C ILE A 32 -17.30 -1.50 -5.79
N LEU A 33 -17.92 -0.75 -4.89
CA LEU A 33 -18.17 0.68 -5.06
C LEU A 33 -16.87 1.46 -5.21
N GLU A 34 -15.84 1.15 -4.41
CA GLU A 34 -14.50 1.73 -4.56
C GLU A 34 -13.94 1.47 -5.96
N SER A 35 -14.03 0.23 -6.46
CA SER A 35 -13.52 -0.13 -7.78
C SER A 35 -14.21 0.63 -8.93
N LYS A 36 -15.46 1.07 -8.71
CA LYS A 36 -16.24 1.91 -9.65
C LYS A 36 -15.97 3.40 -9.51
N GLY A 37 -15.22 3.82 -8.49
CA GLY A 37 -15.00 5.23 -8.16
C GLY A 37 -16.15 5.89 -7.41
N GLU A 38 -17.12 5.12 -6.91
CA GLU A 38 -18.23 5.58 -6.05
C GLU A 38 -17.72 5.69 -4.60
N ILE A 39 -16.80 6.64 -4.37
CA ILE A 39 -16.00 6.72 -3.15
C ILE A 39 -16.84 7.03 -1.90
N ASP A 40 -17.87 7.88 -2.02
CA ASP A 40 -18.72 8.26 -0.89
C ASP A 40 -19.58 7.08 -0.42
N GLU A 41 -20.14 6.35 -1.37
CA GLU A 41 -20.93 5.15 -1.15
C GLU A 41 -20.07 4.02 -0.57
N ALA A 42 -18.84 3.86 -1.09
CA ALA A 42 -17.88 2.89 -0.56
C ALA A 42 -17.54 3.16 0.91
N ILE A 43 -17.28 4.41 1.27
CA ILE A 43 -17.02 4.83 2.65
C ILE A 43 -18.22 4.50 3.54
N ASN A 44 -19.45 4.76 3.08
CA ASN A 44 -20.64 4.46 3.86
C ASN A 44 -20.80 2.94 4.08
N ALA A 45 -20.59 2.13 3.04
CA ALA A 45 -20.64 0.67 3.16
C ALA A 45 -19.58 0.14 4.15
N TYR A 46 -18.35 0.65 4.10
CA TYR A 46 -17.32 0.28 5.07
C TYR A 46 -17.65 0.71 6.49
N LYS A 47 -18.20 1.91 6.69
CA LYS A 47 -18.68 2.35 8.01
C LYS A 47 -19.76 1.42 8.54
N THR A 48 -20.74 1.04 7.72
CA THR A 48 -21.78 0.09 8.11
C THR A 48 -21.20 -1.27 8.48
N ALA A 49 -20.24 -1.79 7.72
CA ALA A 49 -19.54 -3.03 8.09
C ALA A 49 -18.88 -2.91 9.48
N LEU A 50 -18.27 -1.76 9.79
CA LEU A 50 -17.64 -1.50 11.09
C LEU A 50 -18.63 -1.24 12.24
N GLU A 51 -19.88 -0.89 11.95
CA GLU A 51 -20.95 -0.84 12.95
C GLU A 51 -21.28 -2.25 13.47
N TYR A 52 -21.23 -3.25 12.58
CA TYR A 52 -21.51 -4.66 12.92
C TYR A 52 -20.27 -5.42 13.41
N ASP A 53 -19.09 -5.16 12.84
CA ASP A 53 -17.82 -5.65 13.36
C ASP A 53 -16.79 -4.51 13.46
N PRO A 54 -16.67 -3.88 14.64
CA PRO A 54 -15.71 -2.80 14.86
C PRO A 54 -14.24 -3.22 14.73
N ASN A 55 -13.95 -4.52 14.68
CA ASN A 55 -12.60 -5.07 14.64
C ASN A 55 -12.23 -5.65 13.27
N TYR A 56 -13.03 -5.41 12.23
CA TYR A 56 -12.75 -5.90 10.89
C TYR A 56 -11.55 -5.15 10.27
N VAL A 57 -10.35 -5.76 10.39
CA VAL A 57 -9.06 -5.17 9.99
C VAL A 57 -9.07 -4.67 8.56
N GLN A 58 -9.47 -5.50 7.58
CA GLN A 58 -9.48 -5.12 6.17
C GLN A 58 -10.41 -3.93 5.90
N CYS A 59 -11.54 -3.86 6.61
CA CYS A 59 -12.48 -2.76 6.48
C CYS A 59 -11.91 -1.46 7.06
N LEU A 60 -11.27 -1.53 8.24
CA LEU A 60 -10.56 -0.40 8.83
C LEU A 60 -9.46 0.13 7.89
N THR A 61 -8.69 -0.77 7.28
CA THR A 61 -7.61 -0.42 6.36
C THR A 61 -8.14 0.22 5.09
N ASN A 62 -9.16 -0.35 4.44
CA ASN A 62 -9.73 0.22 3.22
C ASN A 62 -10.43 1.56 3.49
N LEU A 63 -11.15 1.69 4.62
CA LEU A 63 -11.72 2.96 5.03
C LEU A 63 -10.61 4.00 5.29
N GLY A 64 -9.49 3.59 5.89
CA GLY A 64 -8.31 4.44 6.07
C GLY A 64 -7.78 4.97 4.73
N VAL A 65 -7.62 4.09 3.74
CA VAL A 65 -7.17 4.46 2.38
C VAL A 65 -8.12 5.47 1.72
N LEU A 66 -9.43 5.25 1.80
CA LEU A 66 -10.41 6.17 1.22
C LEU A 66 -10.46 7.52 1.95
N THR A 67 -10.29 7.50 3.28
CA THR A 67 -10.24 8.70 4.11
C THR A 67 -8.99 9.53 3.80
N GLU A 68 -7.84 8.86 3.59
CA GLU A 68 -6.60 9.47 3.13
C GLU A 68 -6.74 10.08 1.74
N LYS A 69 -7.40 9.41 0.79
CA LYS A 69 -7.70 9.94 -0.55
C LYS A 69 -8.57 11.20 -0.49
N LYS A 70 -9.42 11.35 0.53
CA LYS A 70 -10.21 12.56 0.79
C LYS A 70 -9.44 13.67 1.49
N GLY A 71 -8.20 13.42 1.91
CA GLY A 71 -7.33 14.41 2.54
C GLY A 71 -7.43 14.48 4.06
N ASP A 72 -8.25 13.64 4.71
CA ASP A 72 -8.31 13.55 6.17
C ASP A 72 -7.25 12.56 6.67
N LEU A 73 -5.99 13.02 6.69
CA LEU A 73 -4.83 12.20 7.00
C LEU A 73 -4.84 11.77 8.47
N GLU A 74 -5.23 12.65 9.38
CA GLU A 74 -5.35 12.36 10.81
C GLU A 74 -6.36 11.23 11.05
N LYS A 75 -7.53 11.26 10.40
CA LYS A 75 -8.50 10.18 10.55
C LYS A 75 -8.03 8.87 9.94
N ALA A 76 -7.30 8.92 8.82
CA ALA A 76 -6.68 7.74 8.24
C ALA A 76 -5.67 7.10 9.20
N LEU A 77 -4.82 7.90 9.86
CA LEU A 77 -3.90 7.41 10.90
C LEU A 77 -4.65 6.70 12.03
N GLU A 78 -5.75 7.27 12.53
CA GLU A 78 -6.56 6.61 13.57
C GLU A 78 -7.07 5.24 13.13
N LEU A 79 -7.56 5.13 11.89
CA LEU A 79 -8.09 3.89 11.33
C LEU A 79 -7.00 2.82 11.16
N TYR A 80 -5.85 3.20 10.62
CA TYR A 80 -4.70 2.29 10.48
C TYR A 80 -4.17 1.83 11.84
N ASN A 81 -4.02 2.74 12.80
CA ASN A 81 -3.57 2.37 14.15
C ASN A 81 -4.58 1.45 14.84
N LYS A 82 -5.88 1.66 14.65
CA LYS A 82 -6.91 0.74 15.16
C LYS A 82 -6.79 -0.65 14.53
N ALA A 83 -6.62 -0.72 13.21
CA ALA A 83 -6.41 -1.99 12.50
C ALA A 83 -5.16 -2.74 13.02
N LEU A 84 -4.05 -2.03 13.22
CA LEU A 84 -2.80 -2.59 13.73
C LEU A 84 -2.85 -2.97 15.21
N ALA A 85 -3.71 -2.33 16.00
CA ALA A 85 -3.97 -2.75 17.38
C ALA A 85 -4.71 -4.11 17.44
N ILE A 86 -5.46 -4.46 16.39
CA ILE A 86 -6.15 -5.74 16.27
C ILE A 86 -5.24 -6.80 15.64
N ASN A 87 -4.57 -6.46 14.54
CA ASN A 87 -3.61 -7.31 13.85
C ASN A 87 -2.31 -6.55 13.57
N ASN A 88 -1.33 -6.74 14.46
CA ASN A 88 -0.05 -6.02 14.39
C ASN A 88 0.91 -6.54 13.31
N SER A 89 0.56 -7.61 12.58
CA SER A 89 1.35 -8.14 11.47
C SER A 89 0.67 -7.91 10.11
N ASP A 90 -0.35 -7.05 10.04
CA ASP A 90 -0.99 -6.71 8.77
C ASP A 90 -0.07 -5.84 7.90
N THR A 91 0.62 -6.48 6.96
CA THR A 91 1.59 -5.84 6.06
C THR A 91 0.98 -4.70 5.25
N ILE A 92 -0.25 -4.86 4.75
CA ILE A 92 -0.92 -3.85 3.92
C ILE A 92 -1.17 -2.58 4.73
N THR A 93 -1.64 -2.75 5.97
CA THR A 93 -1.90 -1.63 6.88
C THR A 93 -0.63 -0.92 7.29
N TRP A 94 0.45 -1.64 7.62
CA TRP A 94 1.75 -1.02 7.90
C TRP A 94 2.29 -0.22 6.71
N PHE A 95 2.16 -0.75 5.48
CA PHE A 95 2.57 -0.03 4.28
C PHE A 95 1.76 1.26 4.08
N ASN A 96 0.43 1.18 4.15
CA ASN A 96 -0.44 2.34 3.98
C ASN A 96 -0.23 3.40 5.09
N LEU A 97 0.02 2.95 6.33
CA LEU A 97 0.40 3.84 7.44
C LEU A 97 1.71 4.59 7.13
N GLY A 98 2.71 3.91 6.57
CA GLY A 98 3.95 4.53 6.14
C GLY A 98 3.74 5.60 5.06
N VAL A 99 2.93 5.30 4.05
CA VAL A 99 2.55 6.26 2.99
C VAL A 99 1.82 7.47 3.59
N CYS A 100 0.90 7.25 4.52
CA CYS A 100 0.17 8.32 5.20
C CYS A 100 1.13 9.24 5.99
N TYR A 101 2.10 8.68 6.71
CA TYR A 101 3.13 9.46 7.39
C TYR A 101 4.02 10.26 6.42
N LEU A 102 4.33 9.74 5.23
CA LEU A 102 5.05 10.53 4.20
C LEU A 102 4.24 11.75 3.75
N LYS A 103 2.92 11.62 3.59
CA LYS A 103 2.04 12.74 3.23
C LYS A 103 1.99 13.83 4.31
N LEU A 104 2.22 13.43 5.56
CA LEU A 104 2.32 14.31 6.73
C LEU A 104 3.75 14.82 6.99
N ASP A 105 4.71 14.53 6.10
CA ASP A 105 6.14 14.86 6.26
C ASP A 105 6.77 14.26 7.54
N ASN A 106 6.17 13.20 8.09
CA ASN A 106 6.67 12.51 9.26
C ASN A 106 7.57 11.33 8.86
N ILE A 107 8.76 11.66 8.38
CA ILE A 107 9.70 10.70 7.80
C ILE A 107 10.14 9.61 8.79
N GLU A 108 10.30 9.93 10.07
CA GLU A 108 10.71 8.95 11.07
C GLU A 108 9.65 7.86 11.27
N GLN A 109 8.38 8.25 11.39
CA GLN A 109 7.29 7.28 11.54
C GLN A 109 7.04 6.50 10.25
N ALA A 110 7.24 7.11 9.08
CA ALA A 110 7.18 6.41 7.80
C ALA A 110 8.24 5.30 7.71
N GLU A 111 9.49 5.57 8.07
CA GLU A 111 10.55 4.54 8.07
C GLU A 111 10.24 3.38 9.01
N ASN A 112 9.72 3.67 10.21
CA ASN A 112 9.32 2.64 11.16
C ASN A 112 8.18 1.77 10.59
N ALA A 113 7.16 2.40 9.99
CA ALA A 113 6.03 1.68 9.41
C ALA A 113 6.44 0.78 8.22
N PHE A 114 7.28 1.27 7.30
CA PHE A 114 7.80 0.43 6.21
C PHE A 114 8.69 -0.70 6.73
N THR A 115 9.49 -0.44 7.77
CA THR A 115 10.29 -1.49 8.43
C THR A 115 9.37 -2.59 9.00
N LYS A 116 8.28 -2.21 9.67
CA LYS A 116 7.27 -3.16 10.20
C LYS A 116 6.55 -3.94 9.11
N ALA A 117 6.28 -3.31 7.96
CA ALA A 117 5.73 -4.00 6.80
C ALA A 117 6.71 -5.08 6.28
N ILE A 118 8.00 -4.76 6.19
CA ILE A 118 9.05 -5.70 5.74
C ILE A 118 9.30 -6.82 6.76
N GLU A 119 9.24 -6.52 8.07
CA GLU A 119 9.33 -7.53 9.13
C GLU A 119 8.17 -8.53 9.08
N SER A 120 6.98 -8.06 8.71
CA SER A 120 5.78 -8.90 8.58
C SER A 120 5.76 -9.70 7.28
N ASP A 121 6.24 -9.10 6.19
CA ASP A 121 6.41 -9.74 4.89
C ASP A 121 7.63 -9.18 4.17
N SER A 122 8.70 -9.98 4.15
CA SER A 122 9.96 -9.63 3.51
C SER A 122 9.88 -9.54 1.99
N THR A 123 8.77 -9.98 1.38
CA THR A 123 8.52 -9.94 -0.07
C THR A 123 7.73 -8.72 -0.52
N ASN A 124 7.41 -7.79 0.39
CA ASN A 124 6.77 -6.53 0.03
C ASN A 124 7.77 -5.58 -0.68
N SER A 125 7.85 -5.71 -2.01
CA SER A 125 8.73 -4.91 -2.89
C SER A 125 8.46 -3.41 -2.77
N SER A 126 7.20 -3.00 -2.59
CA SER A 126 6.82 -1.59 -2.42
C SER A 126 7.36 -1.00 -1.13
N ALA A 127 7.25 -1.71 0.00
CA ALA A 127 7.80 -1.27 1.28
C ALA A 127 9.34 -1.20 1.24
N LEU A 128 9.99 -2.19 0.62
CA LEU A 128 11.45 -2.18 0.40
C LEU A 128 11.88 -0.96 -0.43
N PHE A 129 11.15 -0.64 -1.50
CA PHE A 129 11.44 0.49 -2.36
C PHE A 129 11.26 1.84 -1.65
N GLU A 130 10.15 2.05 -0.95
CA GLU A 130 9.91 3.30 -0.21
C GLU A 130 10.94 3.50 0.91
N LEU A 131 11.27 2.44 1.67
CA LEU A 131 12.32 2.53 2.68
C LEU A 131 13.68 2.84 2.05
N ALA A 132 14.02 2.21 0.91
CA ALA A 132 15.28 2.49 0.22
C ALA A 132 15.38 3.94 -0.24
N LYS A 133 14.29 4.51 -0.75
CA LYS A 133 14.21 5.92 -1.15
C LYS A 133 14.52 6.84 0.04
N LEU A 134 13.93 6.56 1.21
CA LEU A 134 14.19 7.31 2.44
C LEU A 134 15.64 7.20 2.90
N LYS A 135 16.23 6.00 2.84
CA LYS A 135 17.66 5.80 3.16
C LYS A 135 18.57 6.56 2.19
N ALA A 136 18.27 6.54 0.90
CA ALA A 136 19.03 7.28 -0.10
C ALA A 136 18.95 8.80 0.11
N GLU A 137 17.78 9.34 0.45
CA GLU A 137 17.60 10.78 0.77
C GLU A 137 18.40 11.18 2.02
N LYS A 138 18.56 10.28 2.99
CA LYS A 138 19.43 10.45 4.16
C LYS A 138 20.91 10.16 3.89
N ASN A 139 21.30 9.98 2.64
CA ASN A 139 22.66 9.64 2.19
C ASN A 139 23.21 8.33 2.83
N LYS A 140 22.32 7.41 3.21
CA LYS A 140 22.65 6.07 3.70
C LYS A 140 22.64 5.09 2.52
N LEU A 141 23.62 5.25 1.65
CA LEU A 141 23.61 4.64 0.31
C LEU A 141 23.74 3.11 0.34
N GLU A 142 24.53 2.58 1.27
CA GLU A 142 24.69 1.12 1.46
C GLU A 142 23.37 0.47 1.90
N GLU A 143 22.68 1.06 2.89
CA GLU A 143 21.36 0.58 3.34
C GLU A 143 20.34 0.62 2.18
N ALA A 144 20.35 1.69 1.38
CA ALA A 144 19.48 1.84 0.23
C ALA A 144 19.75 0.79 -0.85
N GLU A 145 21.02 0.53 -1.17
CA GLU A 145 21.43 -0.48 -2.15
C GLU A 145 20.94 -1.88 -1.75
N ASP A 146 21.13 -2.28 -0.48
CA ASP A 146 20.72 -3.59 0.02
C ASP A 146 19.20 -3.79 -0.10
N LEU A 147 18.41 -2.76 0.24
CA LEU A 147 16.96 -2.79 0.11
C LEU A 147 16.53 -2.86 -1.35
N LEU A 148 17.17 -2.11 -2.24
CA LEU A 148 16.87 -2.11 -3.68
C LEU A 148 17.21 -3.44 -4.34
N LYS A 149 18.33 -4.07 -3.96
CA LYS A 149 18.71 -5.40 -4.46
C LYS A 149 17.62 -6.42 -4.12
N LYS A 150 17.13 -6.44 -2.88
CA LYS A 150 15.99 -7.27 -2.47
C LYS A 150 14.72 -6.94 -3.26
N ALA A 151 14.42 -5.64 -3.44
CA ALA A 151 13.23 -5.21 -4.17
C ALA A 151 13.25 -5.64 -5.65
N ILE A 152 14.43 -5.64 -6.29
CA ILE A 152 14.64 -6.09 -7.69
C ILE A 152 14.53 -7.61 -7.81
N GLU A 153 14.96 -8.38 -6.81
CA GLU A 153 14.77 -9.84 -6.82
C GLU A 153 13.28 -10.21 -6.90
N ILE A 154 12.42 -9.42 -6.25
CA ILE A 154 10.97 -9.61 -6.25
C ILE A 154 10.33 -9.04 -7.52
N ASN A 155 10.71 -7.82 -7.93
CA ASN A 155 10.18 -7.15 -9.12
C ASN A 155 11.31 -6.73 -10.07
N PRO A 156 11.85 -7.68 -10.86
CA PRO A 156 13.05 -7.46 -11.65
C PRO A 156 12.87 -6.51 -12.84
N SER A 157 11.61 -6.19 -13.17
CA SER A 157 11.19 -5.31 -14.26
C SER A 157 10.49 -4.04 -13.75
N SER A 158 10.70 -3.62 -12.50
CA SER A 158 10.28 -2.27 -12.08
C SER A 158 11.30 -1.24 -12.57
N LYS A 159 10.84 -0.30 -13.41
CA LYS A 159 11.66 0.82 -13.88
C LYS A 159 12.05 1.74 -12.72
N GLU A 160 11.15 1.99 -11.76
CA GLU A 160 11.46 2.88 -10.63
C GLU A 160 12.57 2.31 -9.75
N ILE A 161 12.48 1.03 -9.40
CA ILE A 161 13.48 0.37 -8.54
C ILE A 161 14.84 0.33 -9.25
N LEU A 162 14.88 -0.05 -10.53
CA LEU A 162 16.12 -0.07 -11.32
C LEU A 162 16.75 1.33 -11.43
N SER A 163 15.94 2.36 -11.71
CA SER A 163 16.44 3.74 -11.85
C SER A 163 17.01 4.25 -10.53
N LEU A 164 16.35 3.95 -9.40
CA LEU A 164 16.84 4.33 -8.08
C LEU A 164 18.14 3.59 -7.74
N LEU A 165 18.25 2.30 -8.03
CA LEU A 165 19.47 1.53 -7.80
C LEU A 165 20.64 2.08 -8.63
N SER A 166 20.45 2.34 -9.93
CA SER A 166 21.50 2.94 -10.76
C SER A 166 22.00 4.28 -10.20
N ARG A 167 21.08 5.13 -9.74
CA ARG A 167 21.41 6.41 -9.12
C ARG A 167 22.21 6.22 -7.82
N VAL A 168 21.79 5.32 -6.94
CA VAL A 168 22.49 5.01 -5.68
C VAL A 168 23.90 4.48 -5.97
N LEU A 169 24.04 3.51 -6.88
CA LEU A 169 25.35 2.96 -7.27
C LEU A 169 26.27 4.04 -7.86
N SER A 170 25.72 4.95 -8.68
CA SER A 170 26.47 6.08 -9.23
C SER A 170 26.97 7.03 -8.15
N GLN A 171 26.13 7.35 -7.15
CA GLN A 171 26.51 8.18 -6.01
C GLN A 171 27.61 7.54 -5.15
N MET A 172 27.59 6.21 -5.03
CA MET A 172 28.64 5.44 -4.33
C MET A 172 29.94 5.29 -5.15
N GLY A 173 29.97 5.75 -6.40
CA GLY A 173 31.11 5.58 -7.30
C GLY A 173 31.23 4.19 -7.92
N LYS A 174 30.24 3.31 -7.76
CA LYS A 174 30.14 1.97 -8.36
C LYS A 174 29.70 2.06 -9.83
N LYS A 175 30.51 2.76 -10.64
CA LYS A 175 30.17 3.13 -12.03
C LYS A 175 29.86 1.94 -12.94
N GLN A 176 30.56 0.82 -12.75
CA GLN A 176 30.37 -0.37 -13.57
C GLN A 176 29.02 -1.04 -13.28
N GLU A 177 28.69 -1.23 -11.99
CA GLU A 177 27.38 -1.78 -11.59
C GLU A 177 26.22 -0.86 -12.02
N ALA A 178 26.37 0.46 -11.87
CA ALA A 178 25.36 1.42 -12.32
C ALA A 178 25.08 1.29 -13.83
N LYS A 179 26.15 1.19 -14.63
CA LYS A 179 26.04 1.02 -16.09
C LYS A 179 25.30 -0.28 -16.46
N GLU A 180 25.55 -1.37 -15.74
CA GLU A 180 24.85 -2.65 -15.97
C GLU A 180 23.35 -2.53 -15.69
N ILE A 181 22.96 -1.79 -14.65
CA ILE A 181 21.56 -1.49 -14.37
C ILE A 181 20.96 -0.60 -15.46
N ASP A 182 21.66 0.44 -15.91
CA ASP A 182 21.19 1.32 -17.00
C ASP A 182 20.98 0.56 -18.30
N ASP A 183 21.91 -0.34 -18.66
CA ASP A 183 21.78 -1.16 -19.86
C ASP A 183 20.60 -2.15 -19.72
N LYS A 184 20.36 -2.70 -18.52
CA LYS A 184 19.16 -3.49 -18.24
C LYS A 184 17.87 -2.68 -18.43
N ILE A 185 17.83 -1.43 -17.98
CA ILE A 185 16.67 -0.53 -18.18
C ILE A 185 16.40 -0.34 -19.68
N LYS A 186 17.43 -0.05 -20.48
CA LYS A 186 17.27 0.11 -21.95
C LYS A 186 16.69 -1.15 -22.58
N ILE A 187 17.23 -2.32 -22.25
CA ILE A 187 16.77 -3.61 -22.78
C ILE A 187 15.29 -3.85 -22.46
N LEU A 188 14.85 -3.50 -21.25
CA LEU A 188 13.48 -3.75 -20.79
C LEU A 188 12.45 -2.75 -21.33
N PHE A 189 12.84 -1.47 -21.53
CA PHE A 189 11.88 -0.39 -21.74
C PHE A 189 12.08 0.46 -22.99
N ASP A 190 13.22 0.38 -23.68
CA ASP A 190 13.43 1.09 -24.93
C ASP A 190 13.01 0.18 -26.10
N LYS A 191 11.80 0.41 -26.63
CA LYS A 191 11.33 -0.10 -27.92
C LYS A 191 10.87 1.06 -28.80
#